data_AF-A0AAU7GA52-F1
#
_entry.id   AF-A0AAU7GA52-F1
#
_cell.length_a   1.000
_cell.length_b   1.000
_cell.length_c   1.000
_cell.angle_alpha   90.00
_cell.angle_beta   90.00
_cell.angle_gamma   90.00
#
_symmetry.space_group_name_H-M   'P 1'
#
loop_
_entity.id
_entity.type
_entity.pdbx_description
1 polymer ?
#
loop_
_entity_poly.entity_id
_entity_poly.type
_entity_poly.pdbx_seq_one_letter_code
_entity_poly.pdbx_strand_id
1 'polypeptide(L)'
;MRTNAPELGADFLVAFLNTLDVEDGTDRLADDAGFAAWAGEHGVQPGDRAETLGVREALRAIVDGEEASLPPVGLTTSCGEHAVELRARTAAEAAVASSVVLSIQGKLRRVKLCGGEDCRWAFYDESRNGSRQWCSMEICGNRQKARTYRAKREG
;
A
#
# COMPACT_ATOMS: atom_id res chain seq x y z
N MET A 1 19.28 22.09 4.53
CA MET A 1 19.60 20.80 3.89
C MET A 1 18.28 20.02 3.82
N ARG A 2 17.55 20.11 2.70
CA ARG A 2 16.29 19.38 2.53
C ARG A 2 16.65 17.90 2.44
N THR A 3 16.48 17.16 3.53
CA THR A 3 16.49 15.69 3.49
C THR A 3 15.36 15.26 2.57
N ASN A 4 15.68 14.53 1.50
CA ASN A 4 14.73 13.87 0.61
C ASN A 4 13.97 12.78 1.40
N ALA A 5 13.14 13.18 2.36
CA ALA A 5 12.24 12.26 3.05
C ALA A 5 11.14 11.85 2.05
N PRO A 6 10.69 10.59 2.06
CA PRO A 6 9.56 10.17 1.24
C PRO A 6 8.33 11.03 1.56
N GLU A 7 7.55 11.38 0.54
CA GLU A 7 6.22 11.96 0.76
C GLU A 7 5.33 10.88 1.38
N LEU A 8 5.14 10.95 2.70
CA LEU A 8 4.28 10.04 3.45
C LEU A 8 2.82 10.26 3.05
N GLY A 9 2.09 9.18 2.75
CA GLY A 9 0.70 9.29 2.31
C GLY A 9 0.20 8.11 1.51
N ALA A 10 -0.88 8.33 0.77
CA ALA A 10 -1.55 7.30 -0.01
C ALA A 10 -0.64 6.71 -1.09
N ASP A 11 0.12 7.54 -1.80
CA ASP A 11 0.95 7.09 -2.91
C ASP A 11 2.07 6.16 -2.43
N PHE A 12 2.79 6.54 -1.37
CA PHE A 12 3.81 5.68 -0.77
C PHE A 12 3.20 4.38 -0.25
N LEU A 13 2.08 4.45 0.48
CA LEU A 13 1.44 3.25 1.03
C LEU A 13 0.97 2.31 -0.09
N VAL A 14 0.36 2.83 -1.14
CA VAL A 14 -0.07 2.04 -2.31
C VAL A 14 1.14 1.39 -2.98
N ALA A 15 2.21 2.15 -3.24
CA ALA A 15 3.43 1.61 -3.83
C ALA A 15 4.07 0.51 -2.96
N PHE A 16 4.08 0.69 -1.64
CA PHE A 16 4.59 -0.30 -0.70
C PHE A 16 3.76 -1.59 -0.70
N LEU A 17 2.43 -1.49 -0.64
CA LEU A 17 1.55 -2.67 -0.67
C LEU A 17 1.69 -3.44 -2.00
N ASN A 18 1.98 -2.73 -3.09
CA ASN A 18 2.20 -3.28 -4.43
C ASN A 18 3.66 -3.70 -4.70
N THR A 19 4.51 -3.75 -3.67
CA THR A 19 5.75 -4.53 -3.80
C THR A 19 5.46 -6.02 -4.02
N LEU A 20 4.28 -6.49 -3.60
CA LEU A 20 3.72 -7.79 -3.96
C LEU A 20 2.67 -7.61 -5.06
N ASP A 21 2.96 -8.18 -6.22
CA ASP A 21 1.98 -8.39 -7.29
C ASP A 21 1.46 -9.82 -7.22
N VAL A 22 0.20 -9.97 -6.78
CA VAL A 22 -0.44 -11.29 -6.64
C VAL A 22 -0.82 -11.86 -8.00
N GLU A 23 -1.16 -11.01 -8.97
CA GLU A 23 -1.61 -11.44 -10.30
C GLU A 23 -0.43 -12.02 -11.09
N ASP A 24 0.70 -11.33 -11.07
CA ASP A 24 1.92 -11.75 -11.78
C ASP A 24 2.83 -12.66 -10.93
N GLY A 25 2.51 -12.86 -9.65
CA GLY A 25 3.29 -13.68 -8.71
C GLY A 25 4.69 -13.12 -8.43
N THR A 26 4.87 -11.80 -8.55
CA THR A 26 6.16 -11.14 -8.33
C THR A 26 6.22 -10.45 -6.98
N ASP A 27 7.39 -10.48 -6.36
CA ASP A 27 7.63 -9.82 -5.09
C ASP A 27 8.96 -9.07 -5.12
N ARG A 28 8.89 -7.73 -5.09
CA ARG A 28 10.07 -6.85 -5.08
C ARG A 28 10.88 -6.96 -3.79
N LEU A 29 10.33 -7.55 -2.73
CA LEU A 29 10.99 -7.77 -1.45
C LEU A 29 11.46 -9.23 -1.26
N ALA A 30 11.38 -10.06 -2.30
CA ALA A 30 11.77 -11.47 -2.22
C ALA A 30 13.25 -11.68 -1.88
N ASP A 31 14.12 -10.77 -2.32
CA ASP A 31 15.55 -10.79 -2.06
C ASP A 31 16.07 -9.38 -1.70
N ASP A 32 17.31 -9.33 -1.21
CA ASP A 32 17.91 -8.08 -0.74
C ASP A 32 18.21 -7.09 -1.87
N ALA A 33 18.45 -7.58 -3.09
CA ALA A 33 18.77 -6.74 -4.23
C ALA A 33 17.52 -6.01 -4.74
N GLY A 34 16.41 -6.74 -4.91
CA GLY A 34 15.10 -6.19 -5.25
C GLY A 34 14.61 -5.21 -4.18
N PHE A 35 14.78 -5.57 -2.90
CA PHE A 35 14.39 -4.70 -1.80
C PHE A 35 15.20 -3.40 -1.80
N ALA A 36 16.53 -3.49 -1.94
CA ALA A 36 17.39 -2.32 -2.01
C ALA A 36 17.04 -1.41 -3.21
N ALA A 37 16.74 -1.99 -4.36
CA ALA A 37 16.33 -1.25 -5.56
C ALA A 37 15.00 -0.50 -5.32
N TRP A 38 13.97 -1.19 -4.82
CA TRP A 38 12.67 -0.57 -4.54
C TRP A 38 12.78 0.54 -3.49
N ALA A 39 13.54 0.32 -2.41
CA ALA A 39 13.73 1.31 -1.36
C ALA A 39 14.44 2.57 -1.91
N GLY A 40 15.47 2.37 -2.75
CA GLY A 40 16.19 3.46 -3.42
C GLY A 40 15.31 4.30 -4.35
N GLU A 41 14.41 3.67 -5.12
CA GLU A 41 13.43 4.35 -5.99
C GLU A 41 12.49 5.27 -5.20
N HIS A 42 12.19 4.93 -3.94
CA HIS A 42 11.25 5.66 -3.08
C HIS A 42 11.93 6.53 -2.03
N GLY A 43 13.27 6.67 -2.08
CA GLY A 43 14.01 7.53 -1.16
C GLY A 43 14.02 7.06 0.30
N VAL A 44 13.84 5.77 0.55
CA VAL A 44 13.91 5.15 1.88
C VAL A 44 15.08 4.17 1.96
N GLN A 45 15.53 3.90 3.19
CA GLN A 45 16.40 2.77 3.45
C GLN A 45 15.57 1.49 3.43
N PRO A 46 16.13 0.33 3.06
CA PRO A 46 15.41 -0.95 3.15
C PRO A 46 14.97 -1.21 4.60
N GLY A 47 15.91 -1.28 5.54
CA GLY A 47 15.64 -1.73 6.91
C GLY A 47 15.72 -3.26 7.01
N ASP A 48 15.07 -3.84 8.03
CA ASP A 48 14.97 -5.29 8.18
C ASP A 48 13.92 -5.87 7.22
N ARG A 49 14.30 -6.89 6.44
CA ARG A 49 13.43 -7.48 5.41
C ARG A 49 12.26 -8.24 6.03
N ALA A 50 12.47 -8.97 7.12
CA ALA A 50 11.43 -9.77 7.76
C ALA A 50 10.38 -8.87 8.43
N GLU A 51 10.81 -7.82 9.12
CA GLU A 51 9.94 -6.77 9.67
C GLU A 51 9.13 -6.10 8.56
N THR A 52 9.78 -5.73 7.46
CA THR A 52 9.13 -5.06 6.33
C THR A 52 8.07 -5.95 5.67
N LEU A 53 8.36 -7.25 5.48
CA LEU A 53 7.40 -8.22 4.98
C LEU A 53 6.20 -8.35 5.93
N GLY A 54 6.45 -8.48 7.24
CA GLY A 54 5.38 -8.57 8.24
C GLY A 54 4.51 -7.31 8.29
N VAL A 55 5.11 -6.12 8.15
CA VAL A 55 4.35 -4.86 8.04
C VAL A 55 3.50 -4.84 6.78
N ARG A 56 4.04 -5.27 5.63
CA ARG A 56 3.28 -5.33 4.38
C ARG A 56 2.08 -6.27 4.49
N GLU A 57 2.28 -7.47 5.02
CA GLU A 57 1.22 -8.47 5.19
C GLU A 57 0.12 -7.95 6.11
N ALA A 58 0.49 -7.39 7.27
CA ALA A 58 -0.47 -6.81 8.20
C ALA A 58 -1.24 -5.63 7.60
N LEU A 59 -0.57 -4.72 6.89
CA LEU A 59 -1.25 -3.58 6.24
C LEU A 59 -2.15 -4.04 5.09
N ARG A 60 -1.75 -5.04 4.30
CA ARG A 60 -2.60 -5.64 3.24
C ARG A 60 -3.87 -6.24 3.85
N ALA A 61 -3.76 -6.97 4.97
CA ALA A 61 -4.91 -7.51 5.70
C ALA A 61 -5.84 -6.39 6.23
N ILE A 62 -5.28 -5.36 6.87
CA ILE A 62 -6.05 -4.22 7.40
C ILE A 62 -6.83 -3.50 6.30
N VAL A 63 -6.22 -3.19 5.15
CA VAL A 63 -6.91 -2.49 4.05
C VAL A 63 -7.93 -3.37 3.34
N ASP A 64 -7.85 -4.70 3.51
CA ASP A 64 -8.84 -5.66 3.06
C ASP A 64 -10.00 -5.85 4.07
N GLY A 65 -9.91 -5.21 5.24
CA GLY A 65 -10.93 -5.27 6.28
C GLY A 65 -10.73 -6.42 7.28
N GLU A 66 -9.56 -7.07 7.28
CA GLU A 66 -9.21 -8.12 8.22
C GLU A 66 -8.53 -7.55 9.47
N GLU A 67 -8.63 -8.27 10.59
CA GLU A 67 -7.88 -7.96 11.81
C GLU A 67 -6.45 -8.46 11.68
N ALA A 68 -5.47 -7.60 11.97
CA ALA A 68 -4.06 -7.96 11.90
C ALA A 68 -3.24 -7.22 12.98
N SER A 69 -2.09 -7.79 13.31
CA SER A 69 -1.12 -7.19 14.22
C SER A 69 0.08 -6.68 13.43
N LEU A 70 0.45 -5.41 13.63
CA LEU A 70 1.67 -4.84 13.07
C LEU A 70 2.88 -5.23 13.92
N PRO A 71 4.02 -5.62 13.29
CA PRO A 71 5.30 -5.65 13.99
C PRO A 71 5.58 -4.30 14.68
N PRO A 72 6.32 -4.29 15.79
CA PRO A 72 6.67 -3.03 16.46
C PRO A 72 7.62 -2.22 15.57
N VAL A 73 7.18 -1.01 15.17
CA VAL A 73 7.98 -0.11 14.33
C VAL A 73 8.22 1.20 15.08
N GLY A 74 9.50 1.61 15.15
CA GLY A 74 9.90 2.84 15.82
C GLY A 74 9.67 4.07 14.95
N LEU A 75 8.65 4.86 15.27
CA LEU A 75 8.45 6.17 14.64
C LEU A 75 9.10 7.27 15.46
N THR A 76 9.73 8.22 14.80
CA THR A 76 10.26 9.43 15.44
C THR A 76 9.49 10.65 14.96
N THR A 77 9.41 11.68 15.79
CA THR A 77 8.81 12.96 15.40
C THR A 77 9.88 13.98 15.08
N SER A 78 9.54 14.94 14.23
CA SER A 78 10.31 16.16 14.06
C SER A 78 9.40 17.37 13.95
N CYS A 79 9.97 18.55 14.19
CA CYS A 79 9.24 19.80 14.10
C CYS A 79 9.82 20.68 12.99
N GLY A 80 8.93 21.29 12.22
CA GLY A 80 9.22 22.37 11.27
C GLY A 80 8.59 23.68 11.71
N GLU A 81 8.65 24.69 10.85
CA GLU A 81 7.91 25.94 11.06
C GLU A 81 6.40 25.65 11.02
N HIS A 82 5.74 25.71 12.19
CA HIS A 82 4.32 25.41 12.39
C HIS A 82 3.85 23.98 12.08
N ALA A 83 4.75 22.99 12.06
CA ALA A 83 4.38 21.60 11.78
C ALA A 83 5.08 20.60 12.73
N VAL A 84 4.37 19.52 13.07
CA VAL A 84 4.93 18.32 13.69
C VAL A 84 4.74 17.17 12.70
N GLU A 85 5.84 16.52 12.34
CA GLU A 85 5.89 15.52 11.28
C GLU A 85 6.43 14.20 11.84
N LEU A 86 5.93 13.09 11.29
CA LEU A 86 6.56 11.80 11.48
C LEU A 86 7.79 11.70 10.59
N ARG A 87 8.87 11.16 11.14
CA ARG A 87 10.06 10.78 10.40
C ARG A 87 10.13 9.27 10.29
N ALA A 88 10.33 8.84 9.05
CA ALA A 88 10.63 7.48 8.69
C ALA A 88 11.94 7.46 7.89
N ARG A 89 12.76 6.45 8.15
CA ARG A 89 14.01 6.17 7.46
C ARG A 89 13.91 4.88 6.66
N THR A 90 13.25 3.87 7.22
CA THR A 90 13.10 2.56 6.56
C THR A 90 11.78 2.44 5.80
N ALA A 91 11.69 1.45 4.91
CA ALA A 91 10.46 1.11 4.19
C ALA A 91 9.30 0.80 5.14
N ALA A 92 9.55 -0.02 6.18
CA ALA A 92 8.58 -0.35 7.21
C ALA A 92 8.11 0.89 7.98
N GLU A 93 9.04 1.74 8.44
CA GLU A 93 8.73 3.00 9.13
C GLU A 93 7.86 3.91 8.25
N ALA A 94 8.18 4.05 6.95
CA ALA A 94 7.47 4.93 6.04
C ALA A 94 6.07 4.41 5.70
N ALA A 95 5.91 3.09 5.58
CA ALA A 95 4.61 2.45 5.40
C ALA A 95 3.71 2.68 6.61
N VAL A 96 4.20 2.39 7.83
CA VAL A 96 3.44 2.61 9.06
C VAL A 96 3.12 4.08 9.27
N ALA A 97 4.08 4.99 9.07
CA ALA A 97 3.84 6.42 9.18
C ALA A 97 2.78 6.91 8.20
N SER A 98 2.82 6.45 6.95
CA SER A 98 1.79 6.74 5.94
C SER A 98 0.41 6.23 6.36
N SER A 99 0.32 5.00 6.88
CA SER A 99 -0.93 4.42 7.40
C SER A 99 -1.48 5.20 8.59
N VAL A 100 -0.62 5.64 9.53
CA VAL A 100 -1.02 6.45 10.68
C VAL A 100 -1.54 7.82 10.24
N VAL A 101 -0.83 8.52 9.34
CA VAL A 101 -1.27 9.82 8.78
C VAL A 101 -2.66 9.68 8.13
N LEU A 102 -2.85 8.65 7.29
CA LEU A 102 -4.13 8.39 6.65
C LEU A 102 -5.23 8.00 7.65
N SER A 103 -4.88 7.30 8.73
CA SER A 103 -5.83 6.93 9.78
C SER A 103 -6.34 8.16 10.53
N ILE A 104 -5.43 9.05 10.94
CA ILE A 104 -5.77 10.31 11.61
C ILE A 104 -6.65 11.20 10.72
N GLN A 105 -6.36 11.22 9.42
CA GLN A 105 -7.16 11.96 8.44
C GLN A 105 -8.51 11.29 8.12
N GLY A 106 -8.78 10.09 8.66
CA GLY A 106 -9.96 9.30 8.30
C GLY A 106 -9.98 8.91 6.83
N LYS A 107 -8.81 8.71 6.20
CA LYS A 107 -8.64 8.37 4.78
C LYS A 107 -8.07 6.98 4.55
N LEU A 108 -7.61 6.25 5.58
CA LEU A 108 -7.04 4.91 5.39
C LEU A 108 -8.00 3.96 4.65
N ARG A 109 -9.31 4.02 4.96
CA ARG A 109 -10.37 3.24 4.26
C ARG A 109 -10.48 3.47 2.75
N ARG A 110 -9.81 4.51 2.21
CA ARG A 110 -9.75 4.77 0.77
C ARG A 110 -8.61 4.00 0.11
N VAL A 111 -7.62 3.52 0.85
CA VAL A 111 -6.66 2.54 0.35
C VAL A 111 -7.34 1.18 0.37
N LYS A 112 -7.40 0.50 -0.77
CA LYS A 112 -8.13 -0.75 -0.96
C LYS A 112 -7.33 -1.70 -1.84
N LEU A 113 -7.60 -2.99 -1.73
CA LEU A 113 -7.16 -4.00 -2.70
C LEU A 113 -8.23 -4.18 -3.78
N CYS A 114 -7.79 -4.49 -5.01
CA CYS A 114 -8.69 -4.75 -6.13
C CYS A 114 -9.59 -5.96 -5.86
N GLY A 115 -10.90 -5.80 -6.02
CA GLY A 115 -11.89 -6.88 -5.88
C GLY A 115 -12.02 -7.83 -7.07
N GLY A 116 -11.05 -7.83 -8.00
CA GLY A 116 -10.94 -8.88 -9.01
C GLY A 116 -10.31 -10.13 -8.41
N GLU A 117 -10.82 -11.32 -8.73
CA GLU A 117 -10.48 -12.60 -8.06
C GLU A 117 -8.98 -12.78 -7.76
N ASP A 118 -8.12 -12.53 -8.74
CA ASP A 118 -6.67 -12.79 -8.61
C ASP A 118 -5.82 -11.52 -8.62
N CYS A 119 -6.43 -10.33 -8.69
CA CYS A 119 -5.69 -9.09 -8.92
C CYS A 119 -5.05 -8.57 -7.64
N ARG A 120 -5.86 -8.31 -6.61
CA ARG A 120 -5.41 -7.83 -5.28
C ARG A 120 -4.45 -6.63 -5.31
N TRP A 121 -4.38 -5.89 -6.42
CA TRP A 121 -3.57 -4.69 -6.57
C TRP A 121 -4.12 -3.57 -5.70
N ALA A 122 -3.28 -2.94 -4.90
CA ALA A 122 -3.65 -1.83 -4.04
C ALA A 122 -3.87 -0.55 -4.86
N PHE A 123 -4.87 0.24 -4.48
CA PHE A 123 -5.14 1.54 -5.07
C PHE A 123 -5.77 2.50 -4.04
N TYR A 124 -5.67 3.80 -4.30
CA TYR A 124 -6.39 4.81 -3.54
C TYR A 124 -7.71 5.19 -4.23
N ASP A 125 -8.80 5.17 -3.49
CA ASP A 125 -10.14 5.47 -3.98
C ASP A 125 -10.44 6.97 -3.91
N GLU A 126 -10.18 7.63 -5.03
CA GLU A 126 -10.48 9.05 -5.26
C GLU A 126 -11.94 9.32 -5.63
N SER A 127 -12.78 8.28 -5.79
CA SER A 127 -14.18 8.49 -6.12
C SER A 127 -14.88 9.29 -5.02
N ARG A 128 -15.84 10.14 -5.42
CA ARG A 128 -16.56 11.04 -4.50
C ARG A 128 -17.10 10.31 -3.27
N ASN A 129 -17.72 9.16 -3.49
CA ASN A 129 -18.39 8.39 -2.44
C ASN A 129 -17.50 7.26 -1.87
N GLY A 130 -16.26 7.09 -2.34
CA GLY A 130 -15.39 5.98 -1.91
C GLY A 130 -15.95 4.61 -2.32
N SER A 131 -16.57 4.52 -3.49
CA SER A 131 -17.27 3.34 -3.97
C SER A 131 -16.51 2.51 -5.01
N ARG A 132 -15.29 2.92 -5.41
CA ARG A 132 -14.48 2.18 -6.39
C ARG A 132 -14.08 0.83 -5.79
N GLN A 133 -14.25 -0.22 -6.57
CA GLN A 133 -13.96 -1.62 -6.20
C GLN A 133 -12.78 -2.22 -6.98
N TRP A 134 -12.32 -1.54 -8.04
CA TRP A 134 -11.31 -2.09 -8.96
C TRP A 134 -10.14 -1.13 -9.12
N CYS A 135 -8.92 -1.68 -9.16
CA CYS A 135 -7.69 -0.91 -9.41
C CYS A 135 -7.70 -0.20 -10.78
N SER A 136 -8.44 -0.70 -11.76
CA SER A 136 -8.70 -0.04 -13.03
C SER A 136 -10.06 -0.47 -13.56
N MET A 137 -10.86 0.50 -13.99
CA MET A 137 -12.15 0.22 -14.64
C MET A 137 -11.94 -0.48 -15.99
N GLU A 138 -10.90 -0.11 -16.72
CA GLU A 138 -10.61 -0.64 -18.06
C GLU A 138 -10.10 -2.08 -18.03
N ILE A 139 -9.30 -2.43 -17.01
CA ILE A 139 -8.72 -3.77 -16.87
C ILE A 139 -9.64 -4.65 -16.02
N CYS A 140 -9.60 -4.48 -14.70
CA CYS A 140 -10.31 -5.36 -13.77
C CYS A 140 -11.83 -5.19 -13.83
N GLY A 141 -12.31 -3.95 -13.98
CA GLY A 141 -13.73 -3.67 -14.05
C GLY A 141 -14.41 -4.26 -15.30
N ASN A 142 -13.75 -4.21 -16.46
CA ASN A 142 -14.24 -4.86 -17.68
C ASN A 142 -14.09 -6.39 -17.62
N ARG A 143 -13.01 -6.92 -17.04
CA ARG A 143 -12.84 -8.36 -16.79
C ARG A 143 -14.02 -8.92 -15.98
N GLN A 144 -14.45 -8.21 -14.93
CA GLN A 144 -15.61 -8.60 -14.13
C GLN A 144 -16.91 -8.56 -14.94
N LYS A 145 -17.16 -7.51 -15.73
CA LYS A 145 -18.35 -7.42 -16.59
C LYS A 145 -18.44 -8.58 -17.59
N ALA A 146 -17.32 -8.94 -18.21
CA ALA A 146 -17.24 -10.04 -19.16
C ALA A 146 -17.54 -11.39 -18.51
N ARG A 147 -17.04 -11.63 -17.29
CA ARG A 147 -17.35 -12.83 -16.49
C ARG A 147 -18.84 -12.93 -16.17
N THR A 148 -19.43 -11.86 -15.62
CA THR A 148 -20.88 -11.82 -15.31
C THR A 148 -21.74 -12.04 -16.54
N TYR A 149 -21.33 -11.53 -17.70
CA TYR A 149 -22.05 -11.73 -18.95
C TYR A 149 -22.02 -13.19 -19.44
N ARG A 150 -20.86 -13.86 -19.36
CA ARG A 150 -20.72 -15.28 -19.71
C ARG A 150 -21.54 -16.18 -18.80
N ALA A 151 -21.47 -15.96 -17.48
CA ALA A 151 -22.25 -16.72 -16.50
C ALA A 151 -23.76 -16.64 -16.73
N LYS A 152 -24.27 -15.50 -17.24
CA LYS A 152 -25.69 -15.32 -17.59
C LYS A 152 -26.10 -15.99 -18.91
N ARG A 153 -25.15 -16.40 -19.75
CA ARG A 153 -25.40 -17.04 -21.06
C ARG A 153 -25.22 -18.55 -21.02
N GLU A 154 -24.51 -19.05 -20.02
CA GLU A 154 -24.25 -20.47 -19.79
C GLU A 154 -25.26 -21.11 -18.80
N GLY A 155 -26.14 -20.31 -18.20
CA GLY A 155 -27.31 -20.74 -17.43
C GLY A 155 -28.61 -20.37 -18.13
#